data_AF-A0A3S5C2Y3-F1
#
_entry.id   AF-A0A3S5C2Y3-F1
#
_cell.length_a   1.000
_cell.length_b   1.000
_cell.length_c   1.000
_cell.angle_alpha   90.00
_cell.angle_beta   90.00
_cell.angle_gamma   90.00
#
_symmetry.space_group_name_H-M   'P 1'
#
loop_
_entity.id
_entity.type
_entity.pdbx_description
1 polymer ?
#
loop_
_entity_poly.entity_id
_entity_poly.type
_entity_poly.pdbx_seq_one_letter_code
_entity_poly.pdbx_strand_id
1 'polypeptide(L)'
;MPLDYYDIHIQKGKSLTIETDPARSVMLFTLLGDAKIAGEEIPEKTAVKVSEGDSITVEGLSDESYILFMSSLALKEPIAWGGPIVMNTDEEIQEAFSDLRSGNFIRQKADYETETK
;
A
#
# COMPACT_ATOMS: atom_id res chain seq x y z
N MET A 1 0.36 -9.65 -9.85
CA MET A 1 -1.07 -9.50 -9.46
C MET A 1 -1.43 -8.03 -9.45
N PRO A 2 -2.66 -7.63 -9.81
CA PRO A 2 -3.00 -6.21 -9.92
C PRO A 2 -3.21 -5.57 -8.54
N LEU A 3 -2.41 -4.55 -8.25
CA LEU A 3 -2.62 -3.58 -7.17
C LEU A 3 -3.24 -2.33 -7.81
N ASP A 4 -4.37 -1.88 -7.27
CA ASP A 4 -4.90 -0.56 -7.58
C ASP A 4 -4.36 0.42 -6.55
N TYR A 5 -3.81 1.53 -7.03
CA TYR A 5 -3.21 2.56 -6.20
C TYR A 5 -3.66 3.92 -6.70
N TYR A 6 -4.42 4.64 -5.87
CA TYR A 6 -4.92 5.98 -6.19
C TYR A 6 -4.42 6.99 -5.17
N ASP A 7 -3.96 8.13 -5.66
CA ASP A 7 -3.79 9.35 -4.89
C ASP A 7 -5.05 10.21 -5.07
N ILE A 8 -5.86 10.33 -4.02
CA ILE A 8 -7.19 10.94 -4.06
C ILE A 8 -7.12 12.29 -3.35
N HIS A 9 -7.44 13.37 -4.08
CA HIS A 9 -7.55 14.72 -3.51
C HIS A 9 -9.01 15.13 -3.50
N ILE A 10 -9.54 15.47 -2.33
CA ILE A 10 -10.96 15.78 -2.15
C ILE A 10 -11.15 17.03 -1.28
N GLN A 11 -12.01 17.92 -1.75
CA GLN A 11 -12.35 19.15 -1.05
C GLN A 11 -13.41 18.93 0.02
N LYS A 12 -13.50 19.87 0.97
CA LYS A 12 -14.49 19.84 2.05
C LYS A 12 -15.92 19.63 1.54
N GLY A 13 -16.62 18.66 2.13
CA GLY A 13 -18.01 18.32 1.82
C GLY A 13 -18.22 17.69 0.44
N LYS A 14 -17.16 17.34 -0.28
CA LYS A 14 -17.24 16.50 -1.49
C LYS A 14 -17.01 15.05 -1.11
N SER A 15 -17.63 14.15 -1.86
CA SER A 15 -17.47 12.71 -1.69
C SER A 15 -17.13 12.02 -3.01
N LEU A 16 -16.44 10.89 -2.89
CA LEU A 16 -16.11 9.96 -3.96
C LEU A 16 -16.46 8.55 -3.48
N THR A 17 -17.15 7.80 -4.32
CA THR A 17 -17.40 6.36 -4.10
C THR A 17 -16.56 5.56 -5.10
N ILE A 18 -15.83 4.59 -4.58
CA ILE A 18 -15.00 3.67 -5.37
C ILE A 18 -15.61 2.29 -5.21
N GLU A 19 -15.97 1.67 -6.33
CA GLU A 19 -16.41 0.27 -6.35
C GLU A 19 -15.24 -0.65 -6.02
N THR A 20 -15.49 -1.65 -5.18
CA THR A 20 -14.52 -2.63 -4.72
C THR A 20 -15.05 -4.04 -4.93
N ASP A 21 -14.15 -5.02 -4.91
CA ASP A 21 -14.51 -6.44 -4.90
C ASP A 21 -14.32 -6.95 -3.46
N PRO A 22 -15.33 -7.60 -2.84
CA PRO A 22 -15.21 -8.17 -1.50
C PRO A 22 -14.04 -9.14 -1.33
N ALA A 23 -13.56 -9.78 -2.42
CA ALA A 23 -12.39 -10.65 -2.39
C ALA A 23 -11.05 -9.88 -2.26
N ARG A 24 -11.05 -8.55 -2.46
CA ARG A 24 -9.86 -7.70 -2.39
C ARG A 24 -9.69 -7.12 -0.99
N SER A 25 -8.44 -7.02 -0.58
CA SER A 25 -8.05 -6.31 0.62
C SER A 25 -7.87 -4.84 0.31
N VAL A 26 -8.62 -3.98 1.01
CA VAL A 26 -8.59 -2.52 0.83
C VAL A 26 -7.95 -1.85 2.05
N MET A 27 -7.10 -0.87 1.80
CA MET A 27 -6.48 -0.03 2.81
C MET A 27 -6.47 1.41 2.33
N LEU A 28 -6.73 2.34 3.23
CA LEU A 28 -6.63 3.77 2.98
C LEU A 28 -5.61 4.39 3.93
N PHE A 29 -4.99 5.48 3.52
CA PHE A 29 -4.12 6.27 4.38
C PHE A 29 -4.42 7.76 4.17
N THR A 30 -4.89 8.44 5.21
CA THR A 30 -5.09 9.90 5.18
C THR A 30 -3.72 10.57 5.30
N LEU A 31 -3.26 11.28 4.27
CA LEU A 31 -1.96 11.96 4.26
C LEU A 31 -2.04 13.36 4.88
N LEU A 32 -3.05 14.12 4.44
CA LEU A 32 -3.29 15.51 4.80
C LEU A 32 -4.79 15.73 4.91
N GLY A 33 -5.21 16.44 5.95
CA GLY A 33 -6.62 16.75 6.18
C GLY A 33 -7.43 15.54 6.64
N ASP A 34 -8.41 15.82 7.48
CA ASP A 34 -9.34 14.82 7.99
C ASP A 34 -10.34 14.43 6.91
N ALA A 35 -10.74 13.16 6.91
CA ALA A 35 -11.68 12.60 5.95
C ALA A 35 -12.67 11.67 6.65
N LYS A 36 -13.88 11.54 6.11
CA LYS A 36 -14.84 10.53 6.53
C LYS A 36 -14.73 9.32 5.60
N ILE A 37 -14.41 8.16 6.14
CA ILE A 37 -14.20 6.92 5.40
C ILE A 37 -15.16 5.88 5.95
N ALA A 38 -15.96 5.24 5.08
CA ALA A 38 -16.98 4.27 5.47
C ALA A 38 -17.96 4.77 6.56
N GLY A 39 -18.19 6.08 6.63
CA GLY A 39 -19.07 6.68 7.63
C GLY A 39 -18.39 7.13 8.92
N GLU A 40 -17.11 6.82 9.13
CA GLU A 40 -16.33 7.21 10.31
C GLU A 40 -15.40 8.38 10.01
N GLU A 41 -15.27 9.33 10.94
CA GLU A 41 -14.32 10.45 10.83
C GLU A 41 -12.91 9.97 11.18
N ILE A 42 -12.00 10.10 10.23
CA ILE A 42 -10.61 9.65 10.31
C ILE A 42 -9.70 10.87 10.25
N PRO A 43 -8.87 11.12 11.27
CA PRO A 43 -7.92 12.22 11.25
C PRO A 43 -6.81 11.98 10.23
N GLU A 44 -6.13 13.02 9.80
CA GLU A 44 -4.93 12.88 8.97
C GLU A 44 -3.84 11.99 9.60
N LYS A 45 -2.94 11.47 8.77
CA LYS A 45 -1.82 10.57 9.12
C LYS A 45 -2.27 9.24 9.74
N THR A 46 -3.41 8.73 9.31
CA THR A 46 -4.01 7.52 9.86
C THR A 46 -4.14 6.43 8.80
N ALA A 47 -3.69 5.23 9.16
CA ALA A 47 -3.90 4.01 8.38
C ALA A 47 -5.27 3.41 8.70
N VAL A 48 -6.06 3.12 7.68
CA VAL A 48 -7.41 2.57 7.79
C VAL A 48 -7.47 1.24 7.05
N LYS A 49 -7.78 0.17 7.79
CA LYS A 49 -8.14 -1.13 7.22
C LYS A 49 -9.65 -1.24 7.25
N VAL A 50 -10.27 -1.38 6.07
CA VAL A 50 -11.72 -1.57 5.97
C VAL A 50 -12.07 -3.06 5.93
N SER A 51 -13.29 -3.39 6.32
CA SER A 51 -13.87 -4.73 6.12
C SER A 51 -14.17 -4.97 4.64
N GLU A 52 -14.53 -6.22 4.32
CA GLU A 52 -15.02 -6.60 2.99
C GLU A 52 -16.28 -5.79 2.61
N GLY A 53 -16.42 -5.48 1.33
CA GLY A 53 -17.57 -4.74 0.79
C GLY A 53 -17.44 -4.44 -0.70
N ASP A 54 -18.56 -4.05 -1.31
CA ASP A 54 -18.67 -3.77 -2.75
C ASP A 54 -18.29 -2.33 -3.12
N SER A 55 -18.19 -1.44 -2.14
CA SER A 55 -17.71 -0.08 -2.36
C SER A 55 -17.16 0.56 -1.10
N ILE A 56 -16.34 1.60 -1.29
CA ILE A 56 -15.92 2.51 -0.23
C ILE A 56 -16.32 3.94 -0.62
N THR A 57 -16.86 4.69 0.35
CA THR A 57 -17.11 6.12 0.18
C THR A 57 -16.14 6.91 1.06
N VAL A 58 -15.51 7.91 0.44
CA VAL A 58 -14.61 8.86 1.08
C VAL A 58 -15.18 10.26 0.93
N GLU A 59 -15.27 11.02 2.00
CA GLU A 59 -15.73 12.40 2.03
C GLU A 59 -14.66 13.30 2.68
N GLY A 60 -14.35 14.45 2.08
CA GLY A 60 -13.40 15.41 2.64
C GLY A 60 -14.02 16.20 3.79
N LEU A 61 -13.35 16.25 4.95
CA LEU A 61 -13.79 17.07 6.09
C LEU A 61 -12.97 18.37 6.25
N SER A 62 -11.78 18.40 5.66
CA SER A 62 -10.89 19.56 5.60
C SER A 62 -10.97 20.29 4.26
N ASP A 63 -10.45 21.52 4.19
CA ASP A 63 -10.43 22.32 2.94
C ASP A 63 -9.84 21.52 1.77
N GLU A 64 -8.74 20.80 2.03
CA GLU A 64 -8.15 19.79 1.15
C GLU A 64 -7.86 18.54 1.99
N SER A 65 -8.28 17.37 1.48
CA SER A 65 -8.02 16.07 2.09
C SER A 65 -7.35 15.14 1.07
N TYR A 66 -6.18 14.62 1.39
CA TYR A 66 -5.38 13.76 0.51
C TYR A 66 -5.35 12.35 1.09
N ILE A 67 -5.80 11.37 0.30
CA ILE A 67 -5.98 9.99 0.75
C ILE A 67 -5.32 9.07 -0.27
N LEU A 68 -4.44 8.19 0.21
CA LEU A 68 -3.97 7.06 -0.58
C LEU A 68 -4.98 5.92 -0.45
N PHE A 69 -5.46 5.41 -1.57
CA PHE A 69 -6.27 4.21 -1.62
C PHE A 69 -5.46 3.08 -2.24
N MET A 70 -5.46 1.92 -1.59
CA MET A 70 -4.76 0.71 -2.04
C MET A 70 -5.72 -0.47 -1.99
N SER A 71 -5.87 -1.19 -3.11
CA SER A 71 -6.67 -2.40 -3.20
C SER A 71 -5.91 -3.51 -3.92
N SER A 72 -5.87 -4.70 -3.34
CA SER A 72 -5.17 -5.84 -3.93
C SER A 72 -5.75 -7.18 -3.50
N LEU A 73 -5.46 -8.23 -4.27
CA LEU A 73 -5.70 -9.59 -3.82
C LEU A 73 -4.62 -10.00 -2.80
N ALA A 74 -5.06 -10.62 -1.69
CA ALA A 74 -4.13 -11.20 -0.74
C ALA A 74 -3.36 -12.36 -1.39
N LEU A 75 -2.03 -12.34 -1.29
CA LEU A 75 -1.15 -13.43 -1.75
C LEU A 75 -1.47 -14.76 -1.06
N LYS A 76 -1.91 -14.72 0.20
CA LYS A 76 -2.16 -15.90 1.05
C LYS A 76 -0.94 -16.82 1.21
N GLU A 77 0.23 -16.24 1.13
CA GLU A 77 1.50 -16.93 1.38
C GLU A 77 2.03 -16.57 2.77
N PRO A 78 2.84 -17.45 3.40
CA PRO A 78 3.54 -17.11 4.63
C PRO A 78 4.44 -15.88 4.45
N ILE A 79 4.62 -15.11 5.54
CA ILE A 79 5.48 -13.92 5.57
C ILE A 79 6.54 -14.13 6.66
N ALA A 80 7.80 -14.20 6.26
CA ALA A 80 8.97 -14.11 7.12
C ALA A 80 9.65 -12.77 6.90
N TRP A 81 9.89 -12.00 7.97
CA TRP A 81 10.41 -10.64 7.89
C TRP A 81 11.68 -10.47 8.73
N GLY A 82 12.81 -10.22 8.05
CA GLY A 82 14.08 -9.85 8.67
C GLY A 82 14.55 -8.47 8.20
N GLY A 83 14.13 -7.39 8.87
CA GLY A 83 14.61 -6.05 8.59
C GLY A 83 14.31 -5.57 7.16
N PRO A 84 15.31 -5.35 6.29
CA PRO A 84 15.07 -4.91 4.91
C PRO A 84 14.64 -6.03 3.95
N ILE A 85 14.59 -7.29 4.40
CA ILE A 85 14.30 -8.46 3.56
C ILE A 85 12.99 -9.11 4.04
N VAL A 86 12.11 -9.40 3.09
CA VAL A 86 10.85 -10.14 3.29
C VAL A 86 10.85 -11.36 2.36
N MET A 87 10.63 -12.55 2.91
CA MET A 87 10.56 -13.83 2.22
C MET A 87 9.34 -14.64 2.73
N ASN A 88 9.19 -15.90 2.32
CA ASN A 88 8.11 -16.77 2.79
C ASN A 88 8.51 -17.60 4.01
N THR A 89 9.79 -17.95 4.17
CA THR A 89 10.31 -18.79 5.27
C THR A 89 11.51 -18.18 5.99
N ASP A 90 11.77 -18.62 7.22
CA ASP A 90 12.94 -18.18 7.98
C ASP A 90 14.25 -18.66 7.34
N GLU A 91 14.25 -19.85 6.72
CA GLU A 91 15.39 -20.40 5.98
C GLU A 91 15.77 -19.49 4.80
N GLU A 92 14.78 -19.02 4.03
CA GLU A 92 15.00 -18.06 2.94
C GLU A 92 15.54 -16.72 3.45
N ILE A 93 15.09 -16.25 4.62
CA ILE A 93 15.66 -15.05 5.26
C ILE A 93 17.14 -15.27 5.60
N GLN A 94 17.51 -16.42 6.16
CA GLN A 94 18.91 -16.73 6.50
C GLN A 94 19.79 -16.82 5.24
N GLU A 95 19.30 -17.46 4.18
CA GLU A 95 19.97 -17.50 2.87
C GLU A 95 20.18 -16.09 2.32
N ALA A 96 19.12 -15.28 2.26
CA ALA A 96 19.14 -13.93 1.72
C ALA A 96 20.15 -13.03 2.47
N PHE A 97 20.23 -13.13 3.80
CA PHE A 97 21.25 -12.42 4.57
C PHE A 97 22.67 -12.97 4.35
N SER A 98 22.83 -14.27 4.12
CA SER A 98 24.13 -14.87 3.78
C SER A 98 24.63 -14.36 2.43
N ASP A 99 23.74 -14.30 1.43
CA ASP A 99 24.01 -13.74 0.11
C ASP A 99 24.37 -12.25 0.21
N LEU A 100 23.66 -11.49 1.05
CA LEU A 100 23.98 -10.08 1.29
C LEU A 100 25.37 -9.90 1.92
N ARG A 101 25.70 -10.68 2.96
CA ARG A 101 27.01 -10.61 3.62
C ARG A 101 28.16 -11.05 2.73
N SER A 102 27.92 -12.01 1.83
CA SER A 102 28.93 -12.54 0.90
C SER A 102 29.05 -11.72 -0.39
N GLY A 103 28.20 -10.71 -0.59
CA GLY A 103 28.18 -9.88 -1.80
C GLY A 103 27.54 -10.54 -3.02
N ASN A 104 26.85 -11.67 -2.83
CA ASN A 104 26.23 -12.47 -3.89
C ASN A 104 24.72 -12.20 -4.06
N PHE A 105 24.16 -11.25 -3.32
CA PHE A 105 22.74 -10.92 -3.35
C PHE A 105 22.24 -10.51 -4.75
N ILE A 106 23.04 -9.71 -5.47
CA ILE A 106 22.74 -9.34 -6.86
C ILE A 106 23.34 -10.41 -7.77
N ARG A 107 22.51 -11.37 -8.18
CA ARG A 107 22.94 -12.50 -9.04
C ARG A 107 23.08 -12.12 -10.52
N GLN A 108 22.33 -11.12 -10.97
CA GLN A 108 22.43 -10.54 -12.31
C GLN A 108 22.53 -9.03 -12.18
N LYS A 109 23.57 -8.43 -12.78
CA LYS A 109 23.67 -6.98 -12.85
C LYS A 109 22.59 -6.48 -13.80
N ALA A 110 21.85 -5.46 -13.38
CA ALA A 110 21.00 -4.74 -14.30
C ALA A 110 21.87 -3.88 -15.20
N ASP A 111 21.72 -4.05 -16.52
CA ASP A 111 22.34 -3.19 -17.51
C ASP A 111 21.56 -1.86 -17.54
N TYR A 112 22.25 -0.76 -17.23
CA TYR A 112 21.70 0.58 -17.42
C TYR A 112 22.62 1.34 -18.36
N GLU A 113 22.10 1.78 -19.50
CA GLU A 113 22.77 2.76 -20.36
C GLU A 113 22.84 4.08 -19.59
N THR A 114 24.03 4.43 -19.13
CA THR A 114 24.29 5.76 -18.59
C THR A 114 24.56 6.67 -19.78
N GLU A 115 23.51 7.32 -20.29
CA GLU A 115 23.69 8.49 -21.15
C GLU A 115 24.45 9.55 -20.33
N THR A 116 25.76 9.62 -20.56
CA THR A 116 26.59 10.70 -20.04
C THR A 116 26.22 11.93 -20.85
N LYS A 117 25.41 12.80 -20.25
CA LYS A 117 25.05 14.09 -20.82
C LYS A 117 26.25 15.04 -20.82
#